data_AF-G3RNR7-F1
#
_entry.id   AF-G3RNR7-F1
#
_cell.length_a   1.000
_cell.length_b   1.000
_cell.length_c   1.000
_cell.angle_alpha   90.00
_cell.angle_beta   90.00
_cell.angle_gamma   90.00
#
_symmetry.space_group_name_H-M   'P 1'
#
loop_
_entity.id
_entity.type
_entity.pdbx_description
1 polymer ?
#
loop_
_entity_poly.entity_id
_entity_poly.type
_entity_poly.pdbx_seq_one_letter_code
_entity_poly.pdbx_strand_id
1 'polypeptide(L)'
;MKWHSEDEIRITTWRNRKPPERKMSQDTQDGYTRNWFKVTIPYGIKYDKAWLVNSIQSHCSDPFTPVDFHYVRNQACFFVQDASTASALKDVSYKICDDENQKICIFVNHSTAPYSVKHKLKPGQMEMLKLTMNKRYNVSQQALDLQNLRFDPDLMGRDIDIILNRRNCMAATLKIIERNFPELLSLNLCNNKLYHLDGLSDIIEKAPKVKTLNLSKNKLESVWELGKVKGLKLEELWLEGNPLCSTFSDQSAYVSAIRDCFPKLLRLDGQELSPPMIVDIDSSETMKPCKENFTGSETLKHLVLQFLKQYYSIYDSGDRQGLLGAYHNEACFSLAIPFDPKDSAPNSLCKYFEDSRNMKTLKDPYLKGELLRRTKRDIVDSLSALPKTQHDLSSILVDVWCQTVPSGQ
;
A
#
# COMPACT_ATOMS: atom_id res chain seq x y z
N MET A 1 26.46 3.99 85.28
CA MET A 1 25.75 5.21 84.87
C MET A 1 24.51 4.79 84.09
N LYS A 2 23.32 5.21 84.55
CA LYS A 2 22.09 5.22 83.73
C LYS A 2 22.31 6.20 82.55
N TRP A 3 21.63 6.09 81.41
CA TRP A 3 20.41 6.84 81.15
C TRP A 3 19.66 6.30 79.92
N HIS A 4 18.34 6.45 80.00
CA HIS A 4 17.31 6.15 79.01
C HIS A 4 17.19 7.26 77.93
N SER A 5 16.60 6.85 76.80
CA SER A 5 15.55 7.51 75.99
C SER A 5 15.47 9.04 75.92
N GLU A 6 15.43 9.60 74.71
CA GLU A 6 14.17 10.09 74.10
C GLU A 6 14.37 10.63 72.67
N ASP A 7 13.38 10.31 71.83
CA ASP A 7 13.17 10.79 70.48
C ASP A 7 12.76 12.28 70.46
N GLU A 8 13.23 13.02 69.46
CA GLU A 8 12.49 14.19 68.97
C GLU A 8 12.60 14.30 67.44
N ILE A 9 11.46 14.10 66.78
CA ILE A 9 11.22 14.31 65.35
C ILE A 9 11.03 15.80 65.11
N ARG A 10 11.79 16.40 64.17
CA ARG A 10 11.44 17.68 63.54
C ARG A 10 11.43 17.59 62.01
N ILE A 11 10.22 17.75 61.48
CA ILE A 11 9.89 17.90 60.06
C ILE A 11 10.22 19.33 59.62
N THR A 12 10.98 19.50 58.54
CA THR A 12 10.94 20.72 57.71
C THR A 12 11.14 20.41 56.22
N THR A 13 9.99 20.35 55.53
CA THR A 13 9.67 20.93 54.20
C THR A 13 10.77 21.13 53.15
N TRP A 14 10.57 20.42 52.03
CA TRP A 14 11.25 20.51 50.75
C TRP A 14 11.02 21.86 50.04
N ARG A 15 12.09 22.55 49.62
CA ARG A 15 12.05 23.60 48.60
C ARG A 15 12.76 23.13 47.33
N ASN A 16 12.00 23.09 46.23
CA ASN A 16 12.47 22.89 44.86
C ASN A 16 13.61 23.85 44.49
N ARG A 17 14.79 23.30 44.16
CA ARG A 17 15.86 23.99 43.41
C ARG A 17 16.17 23.17 42.14
N LYS A 18 15.99 23.80 40.98
CA LYS A 18 16.43 23.27 39.67
C LYS A 18 17.97 23.12 39.66
N PRO A 19 18.54 22.02 39.13
CA PRO A 19 19.99 21.92 38.94
C PRO A 19 20.43 22.66 37.66
N PRO A 20 21.68 23.18 37.61
CA PRO A 20 22.16 24.02 36.52
C PRO A 20 22.52 23.21 35.27
N GLU A 21 22.34 23.83 34.11
CA GLU A 21 22.69 23.31 32.78
C GLU A 21 24.19 22.98 32.69
N ARG A 22 24.51 21.70 32.49
CA ARG A 22 25.85 21.26 32.09
C ARG A 22 26.06 21.61 30.62
N LYS A 23 26.88 22.63 30.34
CA LYS A 23 27.57 22.77 29.06
C LYS A 23 28.50 21.57 28.89
N MET A 24 28.14 20.65 27.99
CA MET A 24 29.00 19.54 27.61
C MET A 24 29.97 20.02 26.53
N SER A 25 31.25 19.83 26.82
CA SER A 25 32.40 20.07 25.95
C SER A 25 32.22 19.36 24.60
N GLN A 26 32.59 20.06 23.53
CA GLN A 26 32.82 19.48 22.21
C GLN A 26 34.01 18.52 22.31
N ASP A 27 33.71 17.22 22.43
CA ASP A 27 34.66 16.16 22.09
C ASP A 27 34.38 15.72 20.65
N THR A 28 35.32 16.08 19.78
CA THR A 28 35.41 15.69 18.38
C THR A 28 35.65 14.18 18.31
N GLN A 29 34.58 13.40 18.13
CA GLN A 29 34.66 11.98 17.75
C GLN A 29 34.00 11.77 16.39
N ASP A 30 34.86 11.65 15.40
CA ASP A 30 34.58 11.50 13.98
C ASP A 30 34.01 10.11 13.66
N GLY A 31 32.95 10.04 12.84
CA GLY A 31 32.62 8.88 12.01
C GLY A 31 31.25 8.17 12.12
N TYR A 32 30.51 8.25 13.23
CA TYR A 32 29.31 7.39 13.46
C TYR A 32 27.94 8.08 13.57
N THR A 33 27.87 9.40 13.55
CA THR A 33 26.59 10.14 13.62
C THR A 33 26.19 10.67 12.24
N ARG A 34 25.97 9.77 11.28
CA ARG A 34 25.11 10.14 10.14
C ARG A 34 23.69 10.27 10.68
N ASN A 35 23.05 11.42 10.46
CA ASN A 35 21.66 11.63 10.86
C ASN A 35 20.78 10.67 10.06
N TRP A 36 20.06 9.81 10.77
CA TRP A 36 19.17 8.83 10.15
C TRP A 36 17.74 9.36 10.20
N PHE A 37 16.99 9.08 9.13
CA PHE A 37 15.60 9.45 9.05
C PHE A 37 14.77 8.22 8.72
N LYS A 38 13.70 8.02 9.47
CA LYS A 38 12.70 6.98 9.20
C LYS A 38 11.63 7.58 8.29
N VAL A 39 11.45 6.95 7.14
CA VAL A 39 10.39 7.23 6.19
C VAL A 39 9.25 6.24 6.42
N THR A 40 8.03 6.74 6.49
CA THR A 40 6.83 5.95 6.77
C THR A 40 5.73 6.35 5.80
N ILE A 41 5.16 5.37 5.12
CA ILE A 41 4.12 5.54 4.11
C ILE A 41 2.88 4.77 4.60
N PRO A 42 1.82 5.48 5.05
CA PRO A 42 0.58 4.84 5.46
C PRO A 42 -0.05 4.09 4.28
N TYR A 43 -0.71 2.99 4.58
CA TYR A 43 -1.34 2.10 3.59
C TYR A 43 -0.35 1.54 2.55
N GLY A 44 0.96 1.66 2.80
CA GLY A 44 1.99 1.31 1.84
C GLY A 44 2.01 -0.16 1.42
N ILE A 45 1.43 -1.07 2.23
CA ILE A 45 1.31 -2.50 1.91
C ILE A 45 0.43 -2.77 0.69
N LYS A 46 -0.43 -1.83 0.30
CA LYS A 46 -1.23 -1.93 -0.92
C LYS A 46 -0.38 -1.91 -2.18
N TYR A 47 0.81 -1.33 -2.09
CA TYR A 47 1.65 -1.07 -3.26
C TYR A 47 2.83 -2.03 -3.31
N ASP A 48 3.16 -2.45 -4.52
CA ASP A 48 4.40 -3.17 -4.78
C ASP A 48 5.61 -2.32 -4.37
N LYS A 49 6.63 -2.97 -3.79
CA LYS A 49 7.84 -2.30 -3.29
C LYS A 49 8.55 -1.54 -4.40
N ALA A 50 8.76 -2.18 -5.57
CA ALA A 50 9.50 -1.57 -6.66
C ALA A 50 8.74 -0.39 -7.24
N TRP A 51 7.42 -0.55 -7.46
CA TRP A 51 6.55 0.55 -7.85
C TRP A 51 6.65 1.72 -6.87
N LEU A 52 6.52 1.46 -5.56
CA LEU A 52 6.52 2.51 -4.54
C LEU A 52 7.86 3.27 -4.52
N VAL A 53 8.98 2.55 -4.54
CA VAL A 53 10.32 3.16 -4.54
C VAL A 53 10.57 3.95 -5.82
N ASN A 54 10.21 3.41 -6.98
CA ASN A 54 10.40 4.08 -8.28
C ASN A 54 9.52 5.34 -8.41
N SER A 55 8.27 5.28 -7.98
CA SER A 55 7.35 6.43 -7.98
C SER A 55 7.83 7.55 -7.06
N ILE A 56 8.44 7.20 -5.92
CA ILE A 56 9.08 8.19 -5.04
C ILE A 56 10.31 8.77 -5.71
N GLN A 57 11.17 7.93 -6.28
CA GLN A 57 12.42 8.37 -6.91
C GLN A 57 12.18 9.30 -8.11
N SER A 58 11.11 9.09 -8.89
CA SER A 58 10.79 9.94 -10.05
C SER A 58 10.36 11.36 -9.67
N HIS A 59 9.89 11.57 -8.44
CA HIS A 59 9.44 12.87 -7.92
C HIS A 59 10.42 13.49 -6.92
N CYS A 60 11.39 12.71 -6.45
CA CYS A 60 12.43 13.14 -5.52
C CYS A 60 13.58 13.78 -6.30
N SER A 61 13.99 15.00 -5.92
CA SER A 61 15.14 15.68 -6.53
C SER A 61 16.46 14.95 -6.26
N ASP A 62 16.55 14.29 -5.10
CA ASP A 62 17.75 13.61 -4.65
C ASP A 62 17.63 12.11 -4.90
N PRO A 63 18.66 11.46 -5.49
CA PRO A 63 18.71 10.00 -5.55
C PRO A 63 18.81 9.45 -4.13
N PHE A 64 18.02 8.41 -3.83
CA PHE A 64 18.09 7.74 -2.55
C PHE A 64 18.11 6.23 -2.71
N THR A 65 18.67 5.55 -1.71
CA THR A 65 18.60 4.09 -1.61
C THR A 65 17.87 3.75 -0.31
N PRO A 66 16.68 3.14 -0.37
CA PRO A 66 15.95 2.79 0.83
C PRO A 66 16.73 1.73 1.62
N VAL A 67 17.05 2.04 2.88
CA VAL A 67 17.70 1.11 3.80
C VAL A 67 16.65 0.44 4.66
N ASP A 68 16.73 -0.89 4.80
CA ASP A 68 15.85 -1.68 5.68
C ASP A 68 14.37 -1.46 5.37
N PHE A 69 14.00 -1.54 4.08
CA PHE A 69 12.60 -1.47 3.65
C PHE A 69 11.81 -2.66 4.22
N HIS A 70 10.63 -2.38 4.76
CA HIS A 70 9.76 -3.38 5.39
C HIS A 70 8.34 -2.85 5.56
N TYR A 71 7.40 -3.76 5.79
CA TYR A 71 6.04 -3.42 6.14
C TYR A 71 5.81 -3.63 7.63
N VAL A 72 5.23 -2.63 8.30
CA VAL A 72 4.80 -2.74 9.70
C VAL A 72 3.31 -2.42 9.75
N ARG A 73 2.51 -3.43 10.12
CA ARG A 73 1.05 -3.36 10.07
C ARG A 73 0.60 -3.03 8.63
N ASN A 74 0.01 -1.85 8.43
CA ASN A 74 -0.52 -1.39 7.15
C ASN A 74 0.36 -0.27 6.55
N GLN A 75 1.66 -0.24 6.85
CA GLN A 75 2.55 0.87 6.47
C GLN A 75 3.83 0.33 5.85
N ALA A 76 4.33 0.97 4.79
CA ALA A 76 5.69 0.73 4.29
C ALA A 76 6.66 1.66 5.03
N CYS A 77 7.78 1.12 5.46
CA CYS A 77 8.80 1.82 6.23
C CYS A 77 10.18 1.56 5.65
N PHE A 78 11.01 2.59 5.54
CA PHE A 78 12.44 2.46 5.23
C PHE A 78 13.21 3.61 5.88
N PHE A 79 14.53 3.55 5.77
CA PHE A 79 15.42 4.55 6.33
C PHE A 79 16.31 5.15 5.26
N VAL A 80 16.64 6.42 5.43
CA VAL A 80 17.64 7.12 4.61
C VAL A 80 18.67 7.78 5.50
N GLN A 81 19.85 7.97 4.94
CA GLN A 81 20.87 8.85 5.51
C GLN A 81 20.69 10.24 4.92
N ASP A 82 21.21 11.22 5.64
CA ASP A 82 21.37 12.61 5.20
C ASP A 82 20.08 13.44 5.22
N ALA A 83 20.22 14.66 5.73
CA ALA A 83 19.08 15.56 5.93
C ALA A 83 18.53 16.14 4.62
N SER A 84 19.37 16.29 3.59
CA SER A 84 18.94 16.76 2.26
C SER A 84 17.97 15.76 1.62
N THR A 85 18.36 14.48 1.57
CA THR A 85 17.53 13.40 1.03
C THR A 85 16.24 13.24 1.85
N ALA A 86 16.33 13.36 3.18
CA ALA A 86 15.14 13.32 4.04
C ALA A 86 14.18 14.50 3.77
N SER A 87 14.70 15.70 3.51
CA SER A 87 13.90 16.87 3.13
C SER A 87 13.26 16.67 1.76
N ALA A 88 14.04 16.23 0.76
CA ALA A 88 13.53 15.95 -0.58
C ALA A 88 12.40 14.91 -0.54
N LEU A 89 12.54 13.84 0.24
CA LEU A 89 11.49 12.82 0.42
C LEU A 89 10.25 13.37 1.12
N LYS A 90 10.41 14.30 2.06
CA LYS A 90 9.29 14.98 2.70
C LYS A 90 8.52 15.83 1.70
N ASP A 91 9.24 16.49 0.78
CA ASP A 91 8.65 17.31 -0.28
C ASP A 91 7.94 16.48 -1.36
N VAL A 92 8.23 15.17 -1.47
CA VAL A 92 7.49 14.23 -2.35
C VAL A 92 6.10 13.89 -1.81
N SER A 93 5.85 14.10 -0.51
CA SER A 93 4.57 13.78 0.12
C SER A 93 3.39 14.42 -0.61
N TYR A 94 2.38 13.61 -0.95
CA TYR A 94 1.20 13.96 -1.74
C TYR A 94 1.44 14.34 -3.22
N LYS A 95 2.65 14.14 -3.76
CA LYS A 95 2.93 14.35 -5.19
C LYS A 95 2.72 13.09 -6.05
N ILE A 96 2.81 11.91 -5.45
CA ILE A 96 2.56 10.62 -6.12
C ILE A 96 1.08 10.26 -5.99
N CYS A 97 0.47 9.80 -7.08
CA CYS A 97 -0.88 9.22 -7.08
C CYS A 97 -0.82 7.75 -7.48
N ASP A 98 -1.63 6.91 -6.85
CA ASP A 98 -1.84 5.52 -7.30
C ASP A 98 -2.87 5.42 -8.44
N ASP A 99 -3.16 4.20 -8.89
CA ASP A 99 -4.08 3.93 -10.01
C ASP A 99 -5.54 4.35 -9.69
N GLU A 100 -5.89 4.49 -8.41
CA GLU A 100 -7.18 5.03 -7.94
C GLU A 100 -7.13 6.55 -7.74
N ASN A 101 -6.05 7.20 -8.17
CA ASN A 101 -5.75 8.62 -8.00
C ASN A 101 -5.68 9.06 -6.51
N GLN A 102 -5.37 8.14 -5.59
CA GLN A 102 -5.12 8.44 -4.18
C GLN A 102 -3.69 8.95 -4.00
N LYS A 103 -3.56 10.13 -3.39
CA LYS A 103 -2.25 10.74 -3.12
C LYS A 103 -1.52 10.01 -1.99
N ILE A 104 -0.30 9.56 -2.26
CA ILE A 104 0.53 8.87 -1.27
C ILE A 104 1.13 9.89 -0.30
N CYS A 105 0.84 9.71 0.99
CA CYS A 105 1.45 10.51 2.06
C CYS A 105 2.77 9.87 2.50
N ILE A 106 3.82 10.67 2.63
CA ILE A 106 5.13 10.26 3.11
C ILE A 106 5.44 11.06 4.38
N PHE A 107 5.72 10.36 5.47
CA PHE A 107 6.20 10.94 6.74
C PHE A 107 7.67 10.65 6.91
N VAL A 108 8.47 11.70 7.14
CA VAL A 108 9.90 11.60 7.38
C VAL A 108 10.21 12.16 8.77
N ASN A 109 10.74 11.32 9.65
CA ASN A 109 11.07 11.67 11.02
C ASN A 109 12.52 11.34 11.34
N HIS A 110 13.15 12.13 12.22
CA HIS A 110 14.48 11.81 12.71
C HIS A 110 14.46 10.47 13.47
N SER A 111 15.50 9.66 13.30
CA SER A 111 15.62 8.33 13.87
C SER A 111 17.07 8.05 14.27
N THR A 112 17.26 7.05 15.13
CA THR A 112 18.59 6.43 15.25
C THR A 112 18.82 5.47 14.08
N ALA A 113 20.08 5.06 13.87
CA ALA A 113 20.41 4.09 12.83
C ALA A 113 19.55 2.81 12.95
N PRO A 114 19.03 2.27 11.84
CA PRO A 114 18.23 1.07 11.87
C PRO A 114 19.05 -0.11 12.41
N TYR A 115 18.37 -1.06 13.06
CA TYR A 115 19.01 -2.25 13.64
C TYR A 115 19.80 -3.06 12.60
N SER A 116 19.35 -3.07 11.34
CA SER A 116 20.04 -3.73 10.23
C SER A 116 21.46 -3.20 9.99
N VAL A 117 21.69 -1.91 10.27
CA VAL A 117 22.99 -1.25 10.15
C VAL A 117 23.80 -1.40 11.42
N LYS A 118 23.18 -1.20 12.60
CA LYS A 118 23.86 -1.33 13.89
C LYS A 118 24.39 -2.75 14.16
N HIS A 119 23.65 -3.76 13.71
CA HIS A 119 23.98 -5.18 13.94
C HIS A 119 24.45 -5.87 12.67
N LYS A 120 25.09 -5.15 11.75
CA LYS A 120 25.66 -5.76 10.55
C LYS A 120 26.65 -6.87 10.94
N LEU A 121 26.58 -8.01 10.25
CA LEU A 121 27.50 -9.13 10.49
C LEU A 121 28.94 -8.67 10.22
N LYS A 122 29.86 -9.06 11.11
CA LYS A 122 31.29 -8.81 10.95
C LYS A 122 31.81 -9.58 9.72
N PRO A 123 32.88 -9.13 9.05
CA PRO A 123 33.43 -9.81 7.88
C PRO A 123 33.71 -11.31 8.09
N GLY A 124 34.28 -11.69 9.25
CA GLY A 124 34.51 -13.10 9.58
C GLY A 124 33.23 -13.93 9.71
N GLN A 125 32.15 -13.35 10.25
CA GLN A 125 30.85 -14.01 10.33
C GLN A 125 30.22 -14.19 8.94
N MET A 126 30.40 -13.19 8.07
CA MET A 126 29.93 -13.26 6.67
C MET A 126 30.62 -14.40 5.90
N GLU A 127 31.94 -14.55 6.04
CA GLU A 127 32.67 -15.62 5.35
C GLU A 127 32.28 -16.99 5.89
N MET A 128 32.09 -17.13 7.21
CA MET A 128 31.62 -18.39 7.79
C MET A 128 30.20 -18.75 7.35
N LEU A 129 29.29 -17.78 7.28
CA LEU A 129 27.95 -17.99 6.74
C LEU A 129 28.03 -18.48 5.28
N LYS A 130 28.86 -17.85 4.46
CA LYS A 130 29.09 -18.25 3.06
C LYS A 130 29.63 -19.68 2.95
N LEU A 131 30.64 -20.05 3.74
CA LEU A 131 31.18 -21.42 3.74
C LEU A 131 30.11 -22.45 4.13
N THR A 132 29.32 -22.13 5.16
CA THR A 132 28.21 -22.99 5.62
C THR A 132 27.16 -23.17 4.51
N MET A 133 26.80 -22.09 3.82
CA MET A 133 25.85 -22.14 2.70
C MET A 133 26.39 -22.94 1.52
N ASN A 134 27.67 -22.81 1.18
CA ASN A 134 28.30 -23.61 0.13
C ASN A 134 28.23 -25.11 0.42
N LYS A 135 28.46 -25.51 1.68
CA LYS A 135 28.36 -26.91 2.11
C LYS A 135 26.93 -27.46 2.05
N ARG A 136 25.94 -26.59 2.27
CA ARG A 136 24.51 -26.91 2.23
C ARG A 136 23.88 -26.74 0.84
N TYR A 137 24.67 -26.38 -0.17
CA TYR A 137 24.21 -26.22 -1.54
C TYR A 137 24.37 -27.52 -2.32
N ASN A 138 23.28 -28.00 -2.92
CA ASN A 138 23.29 -29.11 -3.85
C ASN A 138 23.37 -28.57 -5.28
N VAL A 139 24.52 -28.75 -5.92
CA VAL A 139 24.79 -28.28 -7.29
C VAL A 139 23.88 -28.96 -8.31
N SER A 140 23.60 -30.25 -8.17
CA SER A 140 22.81 -31.02 -9.15
C SER A 140 21.34 -30.59 -9.20
N GLN A 141 20.78 -30.21 -8.06
CA GLN A 141 19.39 -29.75 -7.93
C GLN A 141 19.27 -28.23 -7.91
N GLN A 142 20.40 -27.52 -7.95
CA GLN A 142 20.47 -26.07 -7.74
C GLN A 142 19.65 -25.64 -6.50
N ALA A 143 19.82 -26.39 -5.41
CA ALA A 143 19.00 -26.32 -4.21
C ALA A 143 19.85 -25.95 -2.99
N LEU A 144 19.43 -24.94 -2.23
CA LEU A 144 20.12 -24.49 -1.02
C LEU A 144 19.30 -24.84 0.22
N ASP A 145 19.88 -25.64 1.11
CA ASP A 145 19.22 -26.05 2.35
C ASP A 145 19.62 -25.21 3.57
N LEU A 146 18.79 -24.23 3.93
CA LEU A 146 18.97 -23.39 5.12
C LEU A 146 18.04 -23.79 6.27
N GLN A 147 17.52 -25.01 6.29
CA GLN A 147 16.72 -25.47 7.41
C GLN A 147 17.51 -25.42 8.73
N ASN A 148 16.85 -24.96 9.80
CA ASN A 148 17.43 -24.89 11.14
C ASN A 148 18.82 -24.23 11.19
N LEU A 149 19.08 -23.19 10.37
CA LEU A 149 20.44 -22.68 10.15
C LEU A 149 21.13 -22.22 11.45
N ARG A 150 20.38 -21.68 12.41
CA ARG A 150 20.90 -21.29 13.74
C ARG A 150 21.67 -22.43 14.43
N PHE A 151 21.24 -23.67 14.22
CA PHE A 151 21.78 -24.86 14.87
C PHE A 151 22.76 -25.63 13.97
N ASP A 152 23.28 -25.01 12.91
CA ASP A 152 24.32 -25.63 12.11
C ASP A 152 25.60 -25.86 12.95
N PRO A 153 26.21 -27.05 12.93
CA PRO A 153 27.41 -27.35 13.71
C PRO A 153 28.59 -26.41 13.41
N ASP A 154 28.77 -25.99 12.16
CA ASP A 154 29.89 -25.13 11.74
C ASP A 154 29.73 -23.69 12.26
N LEU A 155 28.49 -23.24 12.47
CA LEU A 155 28.15 -21.95 13.07
C LEU A 155 28.19 -22.01 14.60
N MET A 156 27.57 -23.03 15.20
CA MET A 156 27.54 -23.22 16.65
C MET A 156 28.95 -23.43 17.24
N GLY A 157 29.79 -24.22 16.57
CA GLY A 157 31.16 -24.50 17.02
C GLY A 157 32.07 -23.28 17.09
N ARG A 158 31.64 -22.13 16.55
CA ARG A 158 32.37 -20.86 16.53
C ARG A 158 31.64 -19.72 17.23
N ASP A 159 30.59 -20.02 17.98
CA ASP A 159 29.73 -19.06 18.68
C ASP A 159 29.14 -17.98 17.75
N ILE A 160 28.79 -18.37 16.51
CA ILE A 160 28.18 -17.48 15.52
C ILE A 160 26.67 -17.71 15.49
N ASP A 161 25.93 -16.78 16.08
CA ASP A 161 24.46 -16.85 16.11
C ASP A 161 23.82 -16.20 14.86
N ILE A 162 23.51 -17.01 13.85
CA ILE A 162 22.76 -16.59 12.65
C ILE A 162 21.27 -16.88 12.85
N ILE A 163 20.48 -15.83 13.08
CA ILE A 163 19.02 -15.93 13.23
C ILE A 163 18.35 -15.35 11.99
N LEU A 164 17.84 -16.21 11.10
CA LEU A 164 17.21 -15.76 9.85
C LEU A 164 15.97 -14.89 10.06
N ASN A 165 15.29 -15.01 11.21
CA ASN A 165 14.20 -14.09 11.56
C ASN A 165 14.68 -12.63 11.80
N ARG A 166 15.98 -12.39 12.00
CA ARG A 166 16.54 -11.04 12.09
C ARG A 166 16.91 -10.53 10.69
N ARG A 167 16.43 -9.34 10.34
CA ARG A 167 16.61 -8.74 8.99
C ARG A 167 18.06 -8.60 8.54
N ASN A 168 18.97 -8.23 9.44
CA ASN A 168 20.40 -8.15 9.13
C ASN A 168 20.97 -9.51 8.68
N CYS A 169 20.55 -10.60 9.32
CA CYS A 169 21.00 -11.96 9.01
C CYS A 169 20.39 -12.45 7.70
N MET A 170 19.09 -12.22 7.49
CA MET A 170 18.43 -12.56 6.22
C MET A 170 19.03 -11.75 5.05
N ALA A 171 19.24 -10.45 5.22
CA ALA A 171 19.84 -9.60 4.19
C ALA A 171 21.27 -10.06 3.82
N ALA A 172 22.06 -10.48 4.81
CA ALA A 172 23.38 -11.05 4.57
C ALA A 172 23.29 -12.39 3.81
N THR A 173 22.34 -13.25 4.18
CA THR A 173 22.07 -14.52 3.51
C THR A 173 21.70 -14.29 2.04
N LEU A 174 20.74 -13.41 1.78
CA LEU A 174 20.33 -13.07 0.41
C LEU A 174 21.45 -12.44 -0.41
N LYS A 175 22.33 -11.65 0.21
CA LYS A 175 23.51 -11.08 -0.44
C LYS A 175 24.52 -12.15 -0.86
N ILE A 176 24.66 -13.22 -0.07
CA ILE A 176 25.48 -14.37 -0.45
C ILE A 176 24.79 -15.13 -1.59
N ILE A 177 23.47 -15.34 -1.52
CA ILE A 177 22.71 -16.00 -2.60
C ILE A 177 22.90 -15.31 -3.94
N GLU A 178 22.68 -13.99 -3.99
CA GLU A 178 22.84 -13.18 -5.20
C GLU A 178 24.23 -13.35 -5.84
N ARG A 179 25.28 -13.43 -5.03
CA ARG A 179 26.67 -13.45 -5.50
C ARG A 179 27.20 -14.84 -5.82
N ASN A 180 26.76 -15.85 -5.07
CA ASN A 180 27.35 -17.18 -5.09
C ASN A 180 26.44 -18.24 -5.71
N PHE A 181 25.13 -18.02 -5.74
CA PHE A 181 24.13 -18.97 -6.24
C PHE A 181 23.16 -18.28 -7.22
N PRO A 182 23.63 -17.65 -8.32
CA PRO A 182 22.76 -16.91 -9.25
C PRO A 182 21.77 -17.81 -10.01
N GLU A 183 22.06 -19.10 -10.11
CA GLU A 183 21.21 -20.12 -10.75
C GLU A 183 20.34 -20.90 -9.75
N LEU A 184 20.18 -20.39 -8.52
CA LEU A 184 19.39 -21.07 -7.48
C LEU A 184 17.93 -21.28 -7.93
N LEU A 185 17.47 -22.53 -7.93
CA LEU A 185 16.09 -22.90 -8.27
C LEU A 185 15.26 -23.26 -7.03
N SER A 186 15.87 -23.81 -5.99
CA SER A 186 15.16 -24.27 -4.78
C SER A 186 15.79 -23.73 -3.51
N LEU A 187 14.98 -23.14 -2.64
CA LEU A 187 15.40 -22.59 -1.36
C LEU A 187 14.59 -23.19 -0.21
N ASN A 188 15.29 -23.83 0.74
CA ASN A 188 14.67 -24.35 1.95
C ASN A 188 14.95 -23.46 3.17
N LEU A 189 13.89 -22.90 3.75
CA LEU A 189 13.91 -22.07 4.97
C LEU A 189 13.10 -22.72 6.10
N CYS A 190 12.87 -24.03 6.04
CA CYS A 190 12.11 -24.79 7.03
C CYS A 190 12.64 -24.58 8.46
N ASN A 191 11.72 -24.44 9.42
CA ASN A 191 12.01 -24.41 10.85
C ASN A 191 13.03 -23.34 11.30
N ASN A 192 12.94 -22.13 10.76
CA ASN A 192 13.79 -21.00 11.15
C ASN A 192 13.09 -19.98 12.07
N LYS A 193 11.88 -20.31 12.56
CA LYS A 193 11.04 -19.43 13.39
C LYS A 193 10.80 -18.06 12.76
N LEU A 194 10.57 -18.03 11.45
CA LEU A 194 10.19 -16.82 10.73
C LEU A 194 8.76 -16.42 11.10
N TYR A 195 8.57 -15.21 11.64
CA TYR A 195 7.23 -14.65 11.92
C TYR A 195 6.76 -13.73 10.79
N HIS A 196 7.71 -13.04 10.14
CA HIS A 196 7.47 -12.12 9.05
C HIS A 196 8.43 -12.35 7.88
N LEU A 197 7.95 -12.09 6.66
CA LEU A 197 8.74 -12.24 5.42
C LEU A 197 9.36 -10.93 4.90
N ASP A 198 9.30 -9.83 5.67
CA ASP A 198 9.89 -8.54 5.25
C ASP A 198 11.38 -8.66 4.93
N GLY A 199 12.13 -9.37 5.76
CA GLY A 199 13.56 -9.60 5.52
C GLY A 199 13.85 -10.47 4.30
N LEU A 200 12.87 -11.27 3.84
CA LEU A 200 12.97 -12.14 2.67
C LEU A 200 12.52 -11.43 1.38
N SER A 201 11.79 -10.32 1.45
CA SER A 201 11.18 -9.65 0.29
C SER A 201 12.13 -9.35 -0.87
N ASP A 202 13.40 -9.02 -0.58
CA ASP A 202 14.44 -8.78 -1.59
C ASP A 202 14.80 -10.02 -2.44
N ILE A 203 14.31 -11.21 -2.09
CA ILE A 203 14.57 -12.44 -2.84
C ILE A 203 14.09 -12.35 -4.30
N ILE A 204 13.03 -11.57 -4.56
CA ILE A 204 12.46 -11.38 -5.90
C ILE A 204 13.52 -10.83 -6.86
N GLU A 205 14.35 -9.90 -6.39
CA GLU A 205 15.44 -9.31 -7.17
C GLU A 205 16.72 -10.14 -7.10
N LYS A 206 17.03 -10.70 -5.92
CA LYS A 206 18.31 -11.37 -5.65
C LYS A 206 18.39 -12.82 -6.12
N ALA A 207 17.25 -13.49 -6.26
CA ALA A 207 17.15 -14.87 -6.72
C ALA A 207 15.87 -15.09 -7.55
N PRO A 208 15.70 -14.38 -8.68
CA PRO A 208 14.46 -14.39 -9.47
C PRO A 208 14.14 -15.76 -10.11
N LYS A 209 15.13 -16.65 -10.20
CA LYS A 209 15.01 -17.99 -10.78
C LYS A 209 14.45 -19.03 -9.81
N VAL A 210 14.26 -18.68 -8.53
CA VAL A 210 13.71 -19.61 -7.52
C VAL A 210 12.29 -20.01 -7.92
N LYS A 211 12.10 -21.32 -8.08
CA LYS A 211 10.84 -21.98 -8.41
C LYS A 211 10.28 -22.79 -7.24
N THR A 212 11.13 -23.21 -6.31
CA THR A 212 10.73 -23.98 -5.13
C THR A 212 11.12 -23.25 -3.86
N LEU A 213 10.13 -23.03 -2.99
CA LEU A 213 10.35 -22.36 -1.72
C LEU A 213 9.72 -23.17 -0.58
N ASN A 214 10.54 -23.54 0.41
CA ASN A 214 10.04 -24.22 1.60
C ASN A 214 10.08 -23.29 2.82
N LEU A 215 8.89 -22.93 3.32
CA LEU A 215 8.67 -22.11 4.50
C LEU A 215 7.98 -22.90 5.63
N SER A 216 7.90 -24.22 5.53
CA SER A 216 7.24 -25.09 6.52
C SER A 216 7.84 -24.95 7.93
N LYS A 217 7.03 -25.26 8.95
CA LYS A 217 7.42 -25.26 10.38
C LYS A 217 7.98 -23.91 10.87
N ASN A 218 7.59 -22.81 10.25
CA ASN A 218 7.88 -21.46 10.74
C ASN A 218 6.72 -20.96 11.63
N LYS A 219 6.61 -19.65 11.83
CA LYS A 219 5.63 -19.01 12.71
C LYS A 219 4.83 -17.94 11.96
N LEU A 220 4.58 -18.18 10.67
CA LEU A 220 3.76 -17.29 9.85
C LEU A 220 2.29 -17.43 10.25
N GLU A 221 1.69 -16.34 10.74
CA GLU A 221 0.32 -16.33 11.25
C GLU A 221 -0.73 -16.04 10.18
N SER A 222 -0.30 -15.53 9.02
CA SER A 222 -1.19 -14.93 8.04
C SER A 222 -0.69 -15.05 6.60
N VAL A 223 -1.62 -15.24 5.67
CA VAL A 223 -1.38 -15.25 4.22
C VAL A 223 -0.78 -13.93 3.72
N TRP A 224 -1.09 -12.82 4.40
CA TRP A 224 -0.57 -11.50 4.06
C TRP A 224 0.97 -11.46 4.00
N GLU A 225 1.64 -12.32 4.77
CA GLU A 225 3.10 -12.45 4.72
C GLU A 225 3.59 -12.95 3.35
N LEU A 226 2.84 -13.83 2.68
CA LEU A 226 3.18 -14.36 1.36
C LEU A 226 3.09 -13.30 0.26
N GLY A 227 2.26 -12.27 0.46
CA GLY A 227 2.18 -11.11 -0.42
C GLY A 227 3.53 -10.41 -0.59
N LYS A 228 4.41 -10.46 0.42
CA LYS A 228 5.75 -9.84 0.40
C LYS A 228 6.74 -10.55 -0.54
N VAL A 229 6.42 -11.78 -0.96
CA VAL A 229 7.23 -12.60 -1.87
C VAL A 229 6.44 -13.03 -3.12
N LYS A 230 5.26 -12.44 -3.36
CA LYS A 230 4.35 -12.71 -4.49
C LYS A 230 5.00 -12.52 -5.87
N GLY A 231 6.06 -11.72 -5.97
CA GLY A 231 6.80 -11.53 -7.22
C GLY A 231 7.56 -12.77 -7.72
N LEU A 232 7.73 -13.80 -6.89
CA LEU A 232 8.35 -15.06 -7.30
C LEU A 232 7.41 -15.91 -8.16
N LYS A 233 7.95 -16.50 -9.24
CA LYS A 233 7.24 -17.42 -10.13
C LYS A 233 7.37 -18.86 -9.61
N LEU A 234 6.84 -19.12 -8.43
CA LEU A 234 6.94 -20.43 -7.77
C LEU A 234 6.11 -21.51 -8.47
N GLU A 235 6.71 -22.68 -8.62
CA GLU A 235 6.08 -23.93 -9.07
C GLU A 235 5.73 -24.83 -7.87
N GLU A 236 6.53 -24.77 -6.80
CA GLU A 236 6.34 -25.57 -5.58
C GLU A 236 6.55 -24.75 -4.30
N LEU A 237 5.61 -24.85 -3.35
CA LEU A 237 5.63 -24.12 -2.09
C LEU A 237 5.29 -25.04 -0.92
N TRP A 238 5.99 -24.89 0.20
CA TRP A 238 5.69 -25.61 1.45
C TRP A 238 5.42 -24.63 2.58
N LEU A 239 4.28 -24.76 3.24
CA LEU A 239 3.81 -23.92 4.35
C LEU A 239 3.35 -24.76 5.55
N GLU A 240 3.25 -26.09 5.42
CA GLU A 240 2.82 -27.00 6.49
C GLU A 240 3.50 -26.68 7.84
N GLY A 241 2.72 -26.70 8.93
CA GLY A 241 3.22 -26.45 10.28
C GLY A 241 3.37 -24.97 10.65
N ASN A 242 2.92 -24.03 9.81
CA ASN A 242 2.73 -22.63 10.17
C ASN A 242 1.34 -22.37 10.77
N PRO A 243 1.18 -21.46 11.74
CA PRO A 243 -0.12 -21.11 12.32
C PRO A 243 -1.17 -20.67 11.29
N LEU A 244 -0.78 -20.01 10.19
CA LEU A 244 -1.70 -19.59 9.13
C LEU A 244 -2.54 -20.75 8.57
N CYS A 245 -2.02 -21.98 8.56
CA CYS A 245 -2.74 -23.12 7.99
C CYS A 245 -4.02 -23.43 8.76
N SER A 246 -4.07 -23.09 10.06
CA SER A 246 -5.24 -23.27 10.92
C SER A 246 -6.31 -22.20 10.76
N THR A 247 -6.06 -21.15 9.96
CA THR A 247 -7.01 -20.04 9.78
C THR A 247 -8.08 -20.32 8.71
N PHE A 248 -7.96 -21.42 7.98
CA PHE A 248 -8.84 -21.77 6.88
C PHE A 248 -9.87 -22.83 7.28
N SER A 249 -11.07 -22.73 6.73
CA SER A 249 -12.17 -23.69 6.98
C SER A 249 -11.89 -25.07 6.38
N ASP A 250 -11.23 -25.12 5.23
CA ASP A 250 -10.99 -26.33 4.46
C ASP A 250 -9.80 -26.17 3.50
N GLN A 251 -9.41 -27.28 2.87
CA GLN A 251 -8.28 -27.35 1.93
C GLN A 251 -8.53 -26.54 0.64
N SER A 252 -9.77 -26.30 0.24
CA SER A 252 -10.09 -25.53 -0.96
C SER A 252 -9.88 -24.03 -0.73
N ALA A 253 -10.39 -23.49 0.39
CA ALA A 253 -10.09 -22.14 0.85
C ALA A 253 -8.57 -21.96 1.07
N TYR A 254 -7.97 -23.00 1.65
CA TYR A 254 -6.57 -23.41 1.54
C TYR A 254 -5.83 -22.92 0.30
N VAL A 255 -6.01 -23.74 -0.72
CA VAL A 255 -5.37 -23.65 -2.02
C VAL A 255 -5.74 -22.34 -2.74
N SER A 256 -6.99 -21.88 -2.64
CA SER A 256 -7.44 -20.66 -3.31
C SER A 256 -6.66 -19.43 -2.85
N ALA A 257 -6.55 -19.21 -1.53
CA ALA A 257 -5.85 -18.04 -1.00
C ALA A 257 -4.34 -18.05 -1.32
N ILE A 258 -3.73 -19.23 -1.40
CA ILE A 258 -2.32 -19.37 -1.81
C ILE A 258 -2.16 -19.10 -3.31
N ARG A 259 -3.12 -19.53 -4.15
CA ARG A 259 -3.12 -19.27 -5.59
C ARG A 259 -3.36 -17.81 -5.95
N ASP A 260 -4.10 -17.06 -5.12
CA ASP A 260 -4.22 -15.60 -5.26
C ASP A 260 -2.85 -14.90 -5.16
N CYS A 261 -1.92 -15.51 -4.40
CA CYS A 261 -0.53 -15.07 -4.33
C CYS A 261 0.32 -15.67 -5.46
N PHE A 262 0.20 -16.96 -5.73
CA PHE A 262 1.01 -17.68 -6.72
C PHE A 262 0.14 -18.42 -7.74
N PRO A 263 -0.38 -17.74 -8.77
CA PRO A 263 -1.32 -18.35 -9.72
C PRO A 263 -0.75 -19.52 -10.52
N LYS A 264 0.59 -19.55 -10.70
CA LYS A 264 1.31 -20.59 -11.46
C LYS A 264 1.75 -21.79 -10.60
N LEU A 265 1.35 -21.84 -9.35
CA LEU A 265 1.76 -22.89 -8.41
C LEU A 265 1.16 -24.26 -8.80
N LEU A 266 2.04 -25.25 -8.96
CA LEU A 266 1.70 -26.62 -9.33
C LEU A 266 1.65 -27.55 -8.13
N ARG A 267 2.47 -27.30 -7.10
CA ARG A 267 2.55 -28.15 -5.91
C ARG A 267 2.52 -27.32 -4.62
N LEU A 268 1.68 -27.73 -3.67
CA LEU A 268 1.58 -27.13 -2.34
C LEU A 268 1.65 -28.22 -1.28
N ASP A 269 2.59 -28.09 -0.34
CA ASP A 269 2.82 -29.08 0.73
C ASP A 269 2.98 -30.52 0.21
N GLY A 270 3.67 -30.66 -0.92
CA GLY A 270 3.90 -31.95 -1.60
C GLY A 270 2.70 -32.48 -2.39
N GLN A 271 1.52 -31.89 -2.27
CA GLN A 271 0.32 -32.25 -3.04
C GLN A 271 0.33 -31.55 -4.40
N GLU A 272 0.06 -32.32 -5.46
CA GLU A 272 -0.13 -31.77 -6.80
C GLU A 272 -1.50 -31.09 -6.90
N LEU A 273 -1.49 -29.84 -7.36
CA LEU A 273 -2.68 -29.04 -7.51
C LEU A 273 -3.20 -29.15 -8.95
N SER A 274 -4.52 -29.13 -9.12
CA SER A 274 -5.17 -29.12 -10.44
C SER A 274 -4.63 -27.96 -11.28
N PRO A 275 -4.34 -28.12 -12.58
CA PRO A 275 -3.75 -27.06 -13.40
C PRO A 275 -4.46 -25.72 -13.22
N PRO A 276 -3.75 -24.59 -13.13
CA PRO A 276 -4.40 -23.29 -13.10
C PRO A 276 -5.36 -23.20 -14.28
N MET A 277 -6.60 -22.75 -14.05
CA MET A 277 -7.45 -22.31 -15.16
C MET A 277 -6.78 -21.07 -15.76
N ILE A 278 -5.84 -21.30 -16.68
CA ILE A 278 -5.31 -20.26 -17.54
C ILE A 278 -6.44 -19.95 -18.52
N VAL A 279 -7.37 -19.10 -18.10
CA VAL A 279 -8.07 -18.29 -19.08
C VAL A 279 -6.98 -17.37 -19.60
N ASP A 280 -6.52 -17.66 -20.81
CA ASP A 280 -5.52 -16.87 -21.52
C ASP A 280 -6.17 -15.51 -21.86
N ILE A 281 -6.34 -14.68 -20.84
CA ILE A 281 -6.64 -13.26 -20.99
C ILE A 281 -5.28 -12.65 -21.25
N ASP A 282 -4.92 -12.66 -22.53
CA ASP A 282 -3.85 -11.86 -23.09
C ASP A 282 -3.92 -10.46 -22.46
N SER A 283 -3.00 -10.16 -21.54
CA SER A 283 -2.95 -8.92 -20.76
C SER A 283 -2.41 -7.77 -21.62
N SER A 284 -2.87 -7.70 -22.85
CA SER A 284 -2.90 -6.51 -23.67
C SER A 284 -4.33 -5.98 -23.65
N GLU A 285 -4.84 -5.60 -22.47
CA GLU A 285 -5.92 -4.61 -22.44
C GLU A 285 -5.34 -3.28 -22.91
N THR A 286 -5.12 -3.19 -24.22
CA THR A 286 -5.23 -1.92 -24.91
C THR A 286 -6.57 -1.36 -24.49
N MET A 287 -6.55 -0.27 -23.71
CA MET A 287 -7.75 0.51 -23.43
C MET A 287 -8.52 0.60 -24.74
N LYS A 288 -9.74 0.06 -24.77
CA LYS A 288 -10.58 0.18 -25.96
C LYS A 288 -10.60 1.68 -26.29
N PRO A 289 -10.23 2.09 -27.51
CA PRO A 289 -10.22 3.50 -27.84
C PRO A 289 -11.58 4.07 -27.49
N CYS A 290 -11.61 5.23 -26.82
CA CYS A 290 -12.84 5.91 -26.46
C CYS A 290 -13.60 6.18 -27.77
N LYS A 291 -14.58 5.34 -28.08
CA LYS A 291 -15.36 5.48 -29.32
C LYS A 291 -16.54 6.37 -29.01
N GLU A 292 -16.73 7.41 -29.81
CA GLU A 292 -17.95 8.26 -29.85
C GLU A 292 -19.14 7.47 -30.42
N ASN A 293 -19.40 6.28 -29.89
CA ASN A 293 -20.44 5.40 -30.39
C ASN A 293 -21.71 5.62 -29.56
N PHE A 294 -22.56 6.53 -30.02
CA PHE A 294 -23.97 6.49 -29.67
C PHE A 294 -24.50 5.09 -30.02
N THR A 295 -24.87 4.31 -29.01
CA THR A 295 -25.28 2.91 -29.15
C THR A 295 -26.77 2.73 -29.44
N GLY A 296 -27.52 3.82 -29.60
CA GLY A 296 -28.95 3.82 -29.93
C GLY A 296 -29.27 3.98 -31.42
N SER A 297 -30.55 3.93 -31.78
CA SER A 297 -31.03 4.18 -33.14
C SER A 297 -30.88 5.66 -33.56
N GLU A 298 -30.70 5.93 -34.85
CA GLU A 298 -30.57 7.31 -35.37
C GLU A 298 -31.81 8.17 -35.04
N THR A 299 -33.00 7.57 -34.98
CA THR A 299 -34.23 8.22 -34.54
C THR A 299 -34.16 8.65 -33.07
N LEU A 300 -33.62 7.80 -32.19
CA LEU A 300 -33.43 8.13 -30.78
C LEU A 300 -32.39 9.25 -30.63
N LYS A 301 -31.30 9.17 -31.39
CA LYS A 301 -30.27 10.22 -31.42
C LYS A 301 -30.87 11.57 -31.77
N HIS A 302 -31.67 11.63 -32.84
CA HIS A 302 -32.35 12.86 -33.25
C HIS A 302 -33.29 13.38 -32.16
N LEU A 303 -34.10 12.50 -31.56
CA LEU A 303 -35.02 12.86 -30.48
C LEU A 303 -34.30 13.43 -29.26
N VAL A 304 -33.23 12.77 -28.80
CA VAL A 304 -32.46 13.22 -27.64
C VAL A 304 -31.75 14.55 -27.93
N LEU A 305 -31.15 14.70 -29.11
CA LEU A 305 -30.51 15.97 -29.49
C LEU A 305 -31.52 17.12 -29.62
N GLN A 306 -32.72 16.86 -30.14
CA GLN A 306 -33.79 17.85 -30.20
C GLN A 306 -34.24 18.25 -28.80
N PHE A 307 -34.41 17.28 -27.89
CA PHE A 307 -34.73 17.55 -26.49
C PHE A 307 -33.65 18.40 -25.82
N LEU A 308 -32.37 18.03 -25.95
CA LEU A 308 -31.25 18.77 -25.35
C LEU A 308 -31.17 20.21 -25.87
N LYS A 309 -31.38 20.41 -27.19
CA LYS A 309 -31.45 21.75 -27.78
C LYS A 309 -32.55 22.61 -27.17
N GLN A 310 -33.76 22.07 -27.04
CA GLN A 310 -34.88 22.81 -26.44
C GLN A 310 -34.65 23.06 -24.95
N TYR A 311 -34.20 22.04 -24.21
CA TYR A 311 -33.93 22.12 -22.78
C TYR A 311 -32.88 23.19 -22.47
N TYR A 312 -31.71 23.13 -23.12
CA TYR A 312 -30.64 24.09 -22.87
C TYR A 312 -30.92 25.48 -23.43
N SER A 313 -31.71 25.60 -24.51
CA SER A 313 -32.19 26.91 -24.97
C SER A 313 -33.04 27.63 -23.92
N ILE A 314 -33.85 26.90 -23.16
CA ILE A 314 -34.61 27.46 -22.03
C ILE A 314 -33.68 27.69 -20.84
N TYR A 315 -32.81 26.71 -20.53
CA TYR A 315 -31.90 26.75 -19.39
C TYR A 315 -30.95 27.96 -19.41
N ASP A 316 -30.47 28.33 -20.60
CA ASP A 316 -29.52 29.42 -20.83
C ASP A 316 -30.21 30.77 -21.13
N SER A 317 -31.53 30.79 -21.26
CA SER A 317 -32.30 32.03 -21.50
C SER A 317 -32.24 33.04 -20.35
N GLY A 318 -31.86 32.55 -19.15
CA GLY A 318 -31.85 33.31 -17.90
C GLY A 318 -33.15 33.24 -17.11
N ASP A 319 -34.25 32.77 -17.71
CA ASP A 319 -35.49 32.40 -17.01
C ASP A 319 -35.77 30.91 -17.20
N ARG A 320 -35.60 30.13 -16.14
CA ARG A 320 -35.72 28.67 -16.17
C ARG A 320 -37.14 28.17 -15.90
N GLN A 321 -38.12 29.07 -15.71
CA GLN A 321 -39.52 28.68 -15.45
C GLN A 321 -40.14 27.87 -16.59
N GLY A 322 -39.69 28.08 -17.83
CA GLY A 322 -40.11 27.28 -18.98
C GLY A 322 -39.81 25.77 -18.86
N LEU A 323 -38.92 25.36 -17.95
CA LEU A 323 -38.60 23.95 -17.70
C LEU A 323 -39.69 23.21 -16.93
N LEU A 324 -40.68 23.89 -16.33
CA LEU A 324 -41.79 23.23 -15.63
C LEU A 324 -42.56 22.24 -16.51
N GLY A 325 -42.60 22.48 -17.82
CA GLY A 325 -43.23 21.58 -18.80
C GLY A 325 -42.40 20.34 -19.13
N ALA A 326 -41.09 20.36 -18.86
CA ALA A 326 -40.17 19.25 -19.13
C ALA A 326 -40.10 18.24 -17.98
N TYR A 327 -40.39 18.67 -16.74
CA TYR A 327 -40.28 17.83 -15.54
C TYR A 327 -41.63 17.19 -15.15
N HIS A 328 -41.58 15.89 -14.83
CA HIS A 328 -42.70 15.17 -14.22
C HIS A 328 -43.01 15.71 -12.82
N ASN A 329 -44.27 15.63 -12.36
CA ASN A 329 -44.69 16.17 -11.05
C ASN A 329 -43.87 15.63 -9.87
N GLU A 330 -43.48 14.36 -9.93
CA GLU A 330 -42.67 13.64 -8.94
C GLU A 330 -41.20 13.44 -9.38
N ALA A 331 -40.73 14.24 -10.34
CA ALA A 331 -39.34 14.18 -10.76
C ALA A 331 -38.42 14.49 -9.57
N CYS A 332 -37.27 13.84 -9.54
CA CYS A 332 -36.24 14.05 -8.53
C CYS A 332 -35.00 14.70 -9.14
N PHE A 333 -34.35 15.60 -8.40
CA PHE A 333 -33.11 16.26 -8.80
C PHE A 333 -32.13 16.34 -7.63
N SER A 334 -30.85 16.12 -7.93
CA SER A 334 -29.75 16.39 -7.01
C SER A 334 -28.53 16.84 -7.79
N LEU A 335 -27.75 17.74 -7.21
CA LEU A 335 -26.48 18.21 -7.74
C LEU A 335 -25.33 17.56 -6.98
N ALA A 336 -24.21 17.29 -7.63
CA ALA A 336 -22.98 16.89 -6.97
C ALA A 336 -21.79 17.54 -7.66
N ILE A 337 -20.89 18.12 -6.88
CA ILE A 337 -19.59 18.60 -7.36
C ILE A 337 -18.48 17.68 -6.85
N PRO A 338 -17.37 17.54 -7.59
CA PRO A 338 -16.17 16.90 -7.06
C PRO A 338 -15.70 17.66 -5.82
N PHE A 339 -15.38 16.95 -4.75
CA PHE A 339 -14.90 17.53 -3.51
C PHE A 339 -13.38 17.29 -3.39
N ASP A 340 -12.59 18.36 -3.48
CA ASP A 340 -11.19 18.37 -3.06
C ASP A 340 -11.05 19.19 -1.76
N PRO A 341 -10.76 18.56 -0.60
CA PRO A 341 -10.55 19.27 0.66
C PRO A 341 -9.27 20.13 0.71
N LYS A 342 -8.47 20.19 -0.38
CA LYS A 342 -7.19 20.93 -0.42
C LYS A 342 -7.19 22.17 -1.33
N ASP A 343 -8.31 22.56 -1.91
CA ASP A 343 -8.38 23.84 -2.64
C ASP A 343 -8.39 25.01 -1.64
N SER A 344 -7.21 25.57 -1.37
CA SER A 344 -7.01 26.83 -0.63
C SER A 344 -7.15 28.08 -1.51
N ALA A 345 -7.63 27.95 -2.76
CA ALA A 345 -7.99 29.06 -3.63
C ALA A 345 -9.49 29.41 -3.49
N PRO A 346 -9.97 30.60 -3.94
CA PRO A 346 -11.40 30.86 -4.04
C PRO A 346 -12.00 29.85 -5.00
N ASN A 347 -12.63 28.80 -4.48
CA ASN A 347 -13.07 27.67 -5.27
C ASN A 347 -14.12 28.16 -6.28
N SER A 348 -13.87 28.01 -7.59
CA SER A 348 -14.79 28.50 -8.64
C SER A 348 -16.18 27.85 -8.56
N LEU A 349 -16.27 26.73 -7.83
CA LEU A 349 -17.48 25.97 -7.57
C LEU A 349 -18.17 26.31 -6.23
N CYS A 350 -17.70 27.30 -5.46
CA CYS A 350 -18.30 27.66 -4.16
C CYS A 350 -19.82 27.89 -4.24
N LYS A 351 -20.32 28.45 -5.36
CA LYS A 351 -21.75 28.72 -5.57
C LYS A 351 -22.62 27.45 -5.69
N TYR A 352 -21.99 26.30 -5.91
CA TYR A 352 -22.66 25.00 -6.05
C TYR A 352 -22.45 24.11 -4.82
N PHE A 353 -21.64 24.56 -3.84
CA PHE A 353 -21.23 23.74 -2.70
C PHE A 353 -22.39 23.42 -1.77
N GLU A 354 -23.23 24.41 -1.45
CA GLU A 354 -24.37 24.27 -0.54
C GLU A 354 -25.41 23.27 -1.06
N ASP A 355 -25.56 23.14 -2.37
CA ASP A 355 -26.50 22.21 -3.01
C ASP A 355 -25.85 20.84 -3.36
N SER A 356 -24.57 20.62 -3.03
CA SER A 356 -23.84 19.41 -3.40
C SER A 356 -24.18 18.22 -2.51
N ARG A 357 -24.71 17.16 -3.15
CA ARG A 357 -25.13 15.92 -2.51
C ARG A 357 -24.19 14.76 -2.83
N ASN A 358 -23.09 14.64 -2.08
CA ASN A 358 -22.18 13.50 -2.18
C ASN A 358 -22.44 12.47 -1.08
N MET A 359 -23.01 11.31 -1.44
CA MET A 359 -23.37 10.25 -0.51
C MET A 359 -22.17 9.58 0.19
N LYS A 360 -20.94 9.74 -0.33
CA LYS A 360 -19.72 9.22 0.32
C LYS A 360 -19.29 10.11 1.48
N THR A 361 -19.33 11.43 1.31
CA THR A 361 -18.86 12.42 2.30
C THR A 361 -19.96 12.85 3.28
N LEU A 362 -21.18 13.07 2.80
CA LEU A 362 -22.32 13.45 3.63
C LEU A 362 -22.76 12.26 4.48
N LYS A 363 -22.69 12.38 5.80
CA LYS A 363 -23.09 11.30 6.73
C LYS A 363 -24.50 11.49 7.27
N ASP A 364 -24.91 12.73 7.51
CA ASP A 364 -26.21 13.09 8.09
C ASP A 364 -27.40 12.65 7.20
N PRO A 365 -28.30 11.78 7.69
CA PRO A 365 -29.49 11.35 6.96
C PRO A 365 -30.53 12.46 6.71
N TYR A 366 -30.62 13.47 7.56
CA TYR A 366 -31.56 14.59 7.38
C TYR A 366 -31.12 15.47 6.21
N LEU A 367 -29.86 15.90 6.20
CA LEU A 367 -29.27 16.69 5.11
C LEU A 367 -29.29 15.94 3.77
N LYS A 368 -29.10 14.60 3.78
CA LYS A 368 -29.26 13.75 2.58
C LYS A 368 -30.66 13.81 1.98
N GLY A 369 -31.67 13.96 2.84
CA GLY A 369 -33.07 14.08 2.45
C GLY A 369 -33.41 15.47 1.92
N GLU A 370 -32.82 16.52 2.50
CA GLU A 370 -33.05 17.92 2.16
C GLU A 370 -32.44 18.32 0.81
N LEU A 371 -31.23 17.84 0.51
CA LEU A 371 -30.52 18.10 -0.76
C LEU A 371 -31.09 17.34 -1.98
N LEU A 372 -32.15 16.54 -1.78
CA LEU A 372 -32.89 15.89 -2.85
C LEU A 372 -34.20 16.62 -3.10
N ARG A 373 -34.33 17.26 -4.26
CA ARG A 373 -35.58 17.89 -4.71
C ARG A 373 -36.50 16.80 -5.26
N ARG A 374 -37.79 16.83 -4.92
CA ARG A 374 -38.75 15.75 -5.20
C ARG A 374 -39.97 16.16 -6.01
N THR A 375 -40.13 17.45 -6.29
CA THR A 375 -41.22 17.96 -7.12
C THR A 375 -40.68 18.83 -8.23
N LYS A 376 -41.36 18.89 -9.38
CA LYS A 376 -40.94 19.75 -10.50
C LYS A 376 -40.79 21.22 -10.12
N ARG A 377 -41.56 21.72 -9.14
CA ARG A 377 -41.44 23.10 -8.64
C ARG A 377 -40.13 23.27 -7.88
N ASP A 378 -39.87 22.39 -6.90
CA ASP A 378 -38.61 22.40 -6.15
C ASP A 378 -37.38 22.29 -7.08
N ILE A 379 -37.49 21.50 -8.15
CA ILE A 379 -36.44 21.38 -9.16
C ILE A 379 -36.23 22.72 -9.86
N VAL A 380 -37.28 23.29 -10.46
CA VAL A 380 -37.16 24.53 -11.24
C VAL A 380 -36.74 25.71 -10.38
N ASP A 381 -37.19 25.77 -9.12
CA ASP A 381 -36.76 26.78 -8.16
C ASP A 381 -35.27 26.63 -7.83
N SER A 382 -34.82 25.39 -7.58
CA SER A 382 -33.39 25.11 -7.36
C SER A 382 -32.55 25.44 -8.58
N LEU A 383 -33.01 25.06 -9.78
CA LEU A 383 -32.34 25.39 -11.02
C LEU A 383 -32.30 26.91 -11.23
N SER A 384 -33.36 27.65 -10.91
CA SER A 384 -33.40 29.12 -11.05
C SER A 384 -32.43 29.83 -10.10
N ALA A 385 -32.11 29.24 -8.94
CA ALA A 385 -31.12 29.75 -8.01
C ALA A 385 -29.67 29.56 -8.49
N LEU A 386 -29.42 28.60 -9.40
CA LEU A 386 -28.07 28.37 -9.95
C LEU A 386 -27.61 29.54 -10.83
N PRO A 387 -26.29 29.77 -10.95
CA PRO A 387 -25.73 30.79 -11.85
C PRO A 387 -26.23 30.64 -13.29
N LYS A 388 -26.32 31.76 -14.03
CA LYS A 388 -26.61 31.73 -15.47
C LYS A 388 -25.48 31.00 -16.22
N THR A 389 -25.85 30.31 -17.29
CA THR A 389 -24.97 29.42 -18.05
C THR A 389 -25.11 29.68 -19.54
N GLN A 390 -24.14 29.18 -20.31
CA GLN A 390 -24.19 29.08 -21.76
C GLN A 390 -23.53 27.76 -22.15
N HIS A 391 -24.29 26.83 -22.73
CA HIS A 391 -23.82 25.51 -23.11
C HIS A 391 -23.41 25.48 -24.58
N ASP A 392 -22.23 24.93 -24.86
CA ASP A 392 -21.81 24.63 -26.23
C ASP A 392 -22.41 23.29 -26.66
N LEU A 393 -23.56 23.35 -27.35
CA LEU A 393 -24.25 22.17 -27.85
C LEU A 393 -23.53 21.49 -29.03
N SER A 394 -22.50 22.11 -29.60
CA SER A 394 -21.71 21.49 -30.68
C SER A 394 -20.70 20.46 -30.18
N SER A 395 -20.29 20.57 -28.91
CA SER A 395 -19.33 19.67 -28.25
C SER A 395 -19.96 18.68 -27.27
N ILE A 396 -21.30 18.56 -27.25
CA ILE A 396 -22.01 17.66 -26.33
C ILE A 396 -21.80 16.20 -26.72
N LEU A 397 -21.32 15.41 -25.76
CA LEU A 397 -21.23 13.95 -25.86
C LEU A 397 -22.42 13.33 -25.12
N VAL A 398 -23.13 12.41 -25.78
CA VAL A 398 -24.38 11.84 -25.27
C VAL A 398 -24.31 10.32 -25.29
N ASP A 399 -24.38 9.73 -24.10
CA ASP A 399 -24.48 8.28 -23.92
C ASP A 399 -25.90 7.90 -23.47
N VAL A 400 -26.54 7.00 -24.22
CA VAL A 400 -27.83 6.42 -23.82
C VAL A 400 -27.56 5.10 -23.12
N TRP A 401 -27.72 5.08 -21.80
CA TRP A 401 -27.41 3.92 -20.97
C TRP A 401 -28.39 2.75 -21.16
N CYS A 402 -29.68 3.04 -21.25
CA CYS A 402 -30.72 2.02 -21.35
C CYS A 402 -31.95 2.58 -22.06
N GLN A 403 -32.53 1.79 -22.99
CA GLN A 403 -33.81 2.06 -23.63
C GLN A 403 -34.71 0.84 -23.44
N THR A 404 -35.85 1.02 -22.79
CA THR A 404 -36.89 -0.02 -22.71
C THR A 404 -37.80 0.12 -23.92
N VAL A 405 -37.82 -0.88 -24.79
CA VAL A 405 -38.79 -0.96 -25.89
C VAL A 405 -39.96 -1.80 -25.42
N PRO A 406 -41.21 -1.32 -25.50
CA PRO A 406 -42.38 -2.14 -25.19
C PRO A 406 -42.34 -3.40 -26.05
N SER A 407 -42.48 -4.57 -25.43
CA SER A 407 -42.71 -5.81 -26.16
C SER A 407 -44.04 -5.65 -26.90
N GLY A 408 -44.03 -5.70 -28.23
CA GLY A 408 -45.26 -5.65 -29.02
C GLY A 408 -46.22 -6.77 -28.59
N GLN A 409 -47.50 -6.41 -28.47
CA GLN A 409 -48.60 -7.36 -28.59
C GLN A 409 -48.65 -7.94 -30.00
#